data_AF-A0A7R9DXI9-F1
#
_entry.id   AF-A0A7R9DXI9-F1
#
_cell.length_a   1.000
_cell.length_b   1.000
_cell.length_c   1.000
_cell.angle_alpha   90.00
_cell.angle_beta   90.00
_cell.angle_gamma   90.00
#
_symmetry.space_group_name_H-M   'P 1'
#
loop_
_entity.id
_entity.type
_entity.pdbx_description
1 polymer ?
#
loop_
_entity_poly.entity_id
_entity_poly.type
_entity_poly.pdbx_seq_one_letter_code
_entity_poly.pdbx_strand_id
1 'polypeptide(L)'
;MEKRKEPSSSGPSIEQLLSKVPDTVQESYTLFQLQKKTLAEAADARELDTIIVASHLSTAIVNGLPVDLERCGVTEEIEKIVADVVRAPPINCDISQIVAIKEN
;
A
#
# COMPACT_ATOMS: atom_id res chain seq x y z
N MET A 1 -20.86 29.11 -26.44
CA MET A 1 -19.68 28.24 -26.22
C MET A 1 -19.57 28.00 -24.73
N GLU A 2 -20.18 26.91 -24.28
CA GLU A 2 -20.24 26.53 -22.88
C GLU A 2 -18.88 25.96 -22.47
N LYS A 3 -18.21 26.58 -21.49
CA LYS A 3 -16.99 26.02 -20.92
C LYS A 3 -17.39 24.76 -20.14
N ARG A 4 -17.08 23.59 -20.70
CA ARG A 4 -17.15 22.33 -19.95
C ARG A 4 -16.25 22.45 -18.73
N LYS A 5 -16.88 22.36 -17.55
CA LYS A 5 -16.20 22.24 -16.26
C LYS A 5 -15.68 20.81 -16.18
N GLU A 6 -14.38 20.62 -16.41
CA GLU A 6 -13.69 19.36 -16.12
C GLU A 6 -14.00 18.96 -14.66
N PRO A 7 -14.41 17.71 -14.37
CA PRO A 7 -14.63 17.27 -13.00
C PRO A 7 -13.29 17.26 -12.26
N SER A 8 -13.21 17.87 -11.08
CA SER A 8 -12.00 17.85 -10.24
C SER A 8 -11.73 16.43 -9.72
N SER A 9 -11.00 15.66 -10.52
CA SER A 9 -10.43 14.36 -10.18
C SER A 9 -9.15 14.57 -9.39
N SER A 10 -9.23 14.76 -8.08
CA SER A 10 -8.03 14.64 -7.26
C SER A 10 -8.39 13.88 -5.99
N GLY A 11 -8.03 12.59 -5.96
CA GLY A 11 -7.89 11.86 -4.71
C GLY A 11 -6.94 12.60 -3.75
N PRO A 12 -6.87 12.18 -2.48
CA PRO A 12 -6.01 12.83 -1.50
C PRO A 12 -4.56 12.83 -1.98
N SER A 13 -3.86 13.96 -1.82
CA SER A 13 -2.43 14.06 -2.16
C SER A 13 -1.57 13.25 -1.19
N ILE A 14 -0.33 12.93 -1.57
CA ILE A 14 0.60 12.19 -0.72
C ILE A 14 0.84 12.91 0.60
N GLU A 15 0.95 14.24 0.58
CA GLU A 15 1.13 15.07 1.76
C GLU A 15 -0.06 14.97 2.72
N GLN A 16 -1.28 14.97 2.17
CA GLN A 16 -2.51 14.81 2.95
C GLN A 16 -2.67 13.41 3.55
N LEU A 17 -2.09 12.39 2.91
CA LEU A 17 -2.07 11.03 3.42
C LEU A 17 -0.97 10.84 4.47
N LEU A 18 0.21 11.43 4.26
CA LEU A 18 1.31 11.40 5.22
C LEU A 18 0.93 12.06 6.54
N SER A 19 0.20 13.18 6.51
CA SER A 19 -0.27 13.85 7.74
C SER A 19 -1.23 13.01 8.59
N LYS A 20 -1.71 11.87 8.08
CA LYS A 20 -2.65 10.97 8.78
C LYS A 20 -1.98 9.75 9.40
N VAL A 21 -0.69 9.53 9.16
CA VAL A 21 0.06 8.41 9.73
C VAL A 21 1.09 8.90 10.77
N PRO A 22 1.52 8.07 11.73
CA PRO A 22 2.52 8.45 12.72
C PRO A 22 3.83 8.95 12.09
N ASP A 23 4.54 9.86 12.75
CA ASP A 23 5.79 10.43 12.24
C ASP A 23 6.85 9.35 11.92
N THR A 24 6.90 8.28 12.72
CA THR A 24 7.79 7.14 12.48
C THR A 24 7.48 6.40 11.18
N VAL A 25 6.21 6.36 10.77
CA VAL A 25 5.76 5.81 9.49
C VAL A 25 6.09 6.77 8.36
N GLN A 26 5.86 8.08 8.56
CA GLN A 26 6.20 9.11 7.57
C GLN A 26 7.69 9.10 7.23
N GLU A 27 8.56 8.96 8.24
CA GLU A 27 10.01 8.91 8.07
C GLU A 27 10.45 7.67 7.27
N SER A 28 9.97 6.48 7.65
CA SER A 28 10.22 5.24 6.90
C SER A 28 9.74 5.34 5.45
N TYR A 29 8.53 5.86 5.25
CA TYR A 29 7.97 6.06 3.92
C TYR A 29 8.79 7.02 3.09
N THR A 30 9.24 8.13 3.69
CA THR A 30 10.04 9.15 3.00
C THR A 30 11.36 8.56 2.52
N LEU A 31 12.08 7.83 3.37
CA LEU A 31 13.34 7.20 3.00
C LEU A 31 13.16 6.18 1.86
N PHE A 32 12.16 5.31 1.97
CA PHE A 32 11.94 4.24 1.00
C PHE A 32 11.32 4.73 -0.31
N GLN A 33 10.20 5.47 -0.24
CA GLN A 33 9.36 5.77 -1.39
C GLN A 33 9.77 7.06 -2.09
N LEU A 34 10.10 8.10 -1.33
CA LEU A 34 10.42 9.43 -1.86
C LEU A 34 11.92 9.57 -2.18
N GLN A 35 12.78 9.07 -1.28
CA GLN A 35 14.24 9.10 -1.48
C GLN A 35 14.79 7.84 -2.15
N LYS A 36 13.94 6.87 -2.49
CA LYS A 36 14.28 5.65 -3.23
C LYS A 36 15.34 4.75 -2.58
N LYS A 37 15.54 4.83 -1.26
CA LYS A 37 16.39 3.89 -0.53
C LYS A 37 15.78 2.49 -0.49
N THR A 38 16.61 1.46 -0.46
CA THR A 38 16.19 0.09 -0.17
C THR A 38 15.70 -0.04 1.28
N LEU A 39 15.01 -1.14 1.60
CA LEU A 39 14.58 -1.42 2.98
C LEU A 39 15.77 -1.45 3.95
N ALA A 40 16.88 -2.06 3.55
CA ALA A 40 18.09 -2.15 4.36
C ALA A 40 18.71 -0.76 4.60
N GLU A 41 18.89 0.06 3.55
CA GLU A 41 19.44 1.41 3.70
C GLU A 41 18.53 2.34 4.53
N ALA A 42 17.21 2.16 4.43
CA ALA A 42 16.26 2.89 5.26
C ALA A 42 16.29 2.43 6.73
N ALA A 43 16.51 1.13 6.96
CA ALA A 43 16.66 0.55 8.29
C ALA A 43 17.96 1.03 8.96
N ASP A 44 19.09 0.94 8.23
CA ASP A 44 20.40 1.42 8.67
C ASP A 44 20.37 2.92 9.00
N ALA A 45 19.73 3.74 8.14
CA ALA A 45 19.63 5.18 8.35
C ALA A 45 18.80 5.57 9.59
N ARG A 46 17.95 4.66 10.08
CA ARG A 46 17.09 4.88 11.25
C ARG A 46 17.54 4.09 12.48
N GLU A 47 18.62 3.31 12.37
CA GLU A 47 19.06 2.37 13.39
C GLU A 47 17.93 1.41 13.84
N LEU A 48 17.14 0.94 12.87
CA LEU A 48 16.02 0.01 13.07
C LEU A 48 16.30 -1.33 12.39
N ASP A 49 15.55 -2.37 12.79
CA ASP A 49 15.49 -3.61 12.02
C ASP A 49 14.68 -3.39 10.73
N THR A 50 15.12 -4.02 9.63
CA THR A 50 14.45 -4.04 8.33
C THR A 50 12.97 -4.41 8.44
N ILE A 51 12.60 -5.32 9.34
CA ILE A 51 11.20 -5.73 9.54
C ILE A 51 10.32 -4.60 10.10
N ILE A 52 10.90 -3.71 10.91
CA ILE A 52 10.18 -2.55 11.47
C ILE A 52 9.91 -1.54 10.36
N VAL A 53 10.87 -1.31 9.46
CA VAL A 53 10.66 -0.48 8.27
C VAL A 53 9.57 -1.08 7.37
N ALA A 54 9.60 -2.39 7.11
CA ALA A 54 8.56 -3.06 6.33
C ALA A 54 7.16 -2.94 6.98
N SER A 55 7.08 -3.07 8.31
CA SER A 55 5.84 -2.87 9.08
C SER A 55 5.29 -1.44 8.97
N HIS A 56 6.17 -0.43 9.01
CA HIS A 56 5.77 0.95 8.75
C HIS A 56 5.21 1.14 7.34
N LEU A 57 5.83 0.55 6.31
CA LEU A 57 5.31 0.61 4.95
C LEU A 57 3.97 -0.10 4.79
N SER A 58 3.76 -1.22 5.49
CA SER A 58 2.44 -1.87 5.57
C SER A 58 1.38 -0.93 6.16
N THR A 59 1.71 -0.21 7.23
CA THR A 59 0.83 0.81 7.81
C THR A 59 0.54 1.94 6.81
N ALA A 60 1.54 2.35 6.02
CA ALA A 60 1.35 3.34 4.96
C ALA A 60 0.35 2.85 3.88
N ILE A 61 0.48 1.60 3.42
CA ILE A 61 -0.43 0.98 2.44
C ILE A 61 -1.87 0.96 2.97
N VAL A 62 -2.07 0.54 4.23
CA VAL A 62 -3.40 0.52 4.87
C VAL A 62 -4.04 1.91 4.89
N ASN A 63 -3.23 2.98 4.97
CA ASN A 63 -3.70 4.36 4.93
C ASN A 63 -3.76 4.95 3.50
N GLY A 64 -3.62 4.12 2.47
CA GLY A 64 -3.74 4.51 1.07
C GLY A 64 -2.51 5.19 0.49
N LEU A 65 -1.37 5.20 1.18
CA LEU A 65 -0.12 5.67 0.61
C LEU A 65 0.41 4.64 -0.39
N PRO A 66 0.75 5.04 -1.62
CA PRO A 66 1.33 4.14 -2.60
C PRO A 66 2.74 3.75 -2.18
N VAL A 67 3.01 2.44 -2.17
CA VAL A 67 4.33 1.86 -1.88
C VAL A 67 4.72 0.98 -3.06
N ASP A 68 5.98 1.08 -3.47
CA ASP A 68 6.55 0.21 -4.49
C ASP A 68 6.77 -1.20 -3.91
N LEU A 69 5.80 -2.10 -4.15
CA LEU A 69 5.76 -3.45 -3.60
C LEU A 69 6.87 -4.34 -4.18
N GLU A 70 7.23 -4.14 -5.45
CA GLU A 70 8.29 -4.90 -6.10
C GLU A 70 9.65 -4.59 -5.45
N ARG A 71 9.92 -3.31 -5.13
CA ARG A 71 11.10 -2.92 -4.35
C ARG A 71 11.10 -3.44 -2.91
N CYS A 72 9.95 -3.85 -2.38
CA CYS A 72 9.84 -4.57 -1.11
C CYS A 72 10.05 -6.09 -1.26
N GLY A 73 10.27 -6.60 -2.48
CA GLY A 73 10.41 -8.02 -2.78
C GLY A 73 9.08 -8.75 -3.01
N VAL A 74 7.96 -8.02 -3.04
CA VAL A 74 6.65 -8.57 -3.43
C VAL A 74 6.52 -8.45 -4.94
N THR A 75 7.15 -9.39 -5.65
CA THR A 75 7.09 -9.46 -7.11
C THR A 75 5.73 -9.99 -7.58
N GLU A 76 5.43 -9.83 -8.87
CA GLU A 76 4.21 -10.41 -9.47
C GLU A 76 4.10 -11.93 -9.25
N GLU A 77 5.23 -12.65 -9.24
CA GLU A 77 5.26 -14.09 -8.96
C GLU A 77 4.82 -14.37 -7.52
N ILE A 78 5.35 -13.62 -6.55
CA ILE A 78 4.97 -13.77 -5.13
C ILE A 78 3.51 -13.38 -4.92
N GLU A 79 3.07 -12.26 -5.52
CA GLU A 79 1.67 -11.83 -5.47
C GLU A 79 0.74 -12.92 -6.02
N LYS A 80 1.10 -13.52 -7.16
CA LYS A 80 0.33 -14.61 -7.76
C LYS A 80 0.26 -15.83 -6.85
N ILE A 81 1.39 -16.26 -6.27
CA ILE A 81 1.41 -17.40 -5.34
C ILE A 81 0.47 -17.12 -4.15
N VAL A 82 0.57 -15.94 -3.54
CA VAL A 82 -0.29 -15.55 -2.41
C VAL A 82 -1.76 -15.51 -2.83
N ALA A 83 -2.07 -14.90 -3.98
CA ALA A 83 -3.43 -14.81 -4.50
C ALA A 83 -4.02 -16.19 -4.82
N ASP A 84 -3.23 -17.09 -5.41
CA ASP A 84 -3.64 -18.45 -5.73
C ASP A 84 -3.95 -19.24 -4.43
N VAL A 85 -3.12 -19.12 -3.39
CA VAL A 85 -3.38 -19.76 -2.09
C VAL A 85 -4.64 -19.21 -1.42
N VAL A 86 -4.83 -17.88 -1.43
CA VAL A 86 -6.01 -17.23 -0.80
C VAL A 86 -7.31 -17.59 -1.54
N ARG A 87 -7.26 -17.77 -2.86
CA ARG A 87 -8.41 -18.16 -3.69
C ARG A 87 -8.62 -19.67 -3.74
N ALA A 88 -7.61 -20.49 -3.46
CA ALA A 88 -7.74 -21.93 -3.48
C ALA A 88 -8.65 -22.43 -2.34
N PRO A 89 -9.35 -23.56 -2.54
CA PRO A 89 -10.02 -24.27 -1.45
C PRO A 89 -9.01 -24.71 -0.36
N PRO A 90 -9.40 -24.74 0.93
CA PRO A 90 -10.74 -24.45 1.45
C PRO A 90 -10.99 -22.97 1.76
N ILE A 91 -9.99 -22.08 1.59
CA ILE A 91 -10.09 -20.66 1.97
C ILE A 91 -11.11 -19.96 1.07
N ASN A 92 -10.95 -20.06 -0.26
CA ASN A 92 -11.85 -19.50 -1.27
C ASN A 92 -12.30 -18.05 -0.98
N CYS A 93 -11.35 -17.20 -0.56
CA CYS A 93 -11.61 -15.82 -0.11
C CYS A 93 -11.89 -14.83 -1.26
N ASP A 94 -12.28 -15.29 -2.45
CA ASP A 94 -12.64 -14.40 -3.55
C ASP A 94 -13.98 -13.72 -3.29
N ILE A 95 -13.91 -12.53 -2.67
CA ILE A 95 -15.08 -11.72 -2.33
C ILE A 95 -15.68 -11.01 -3.55
N SER A 96 -15.04 -11.05 -4.71
CA SER A 96 -15.56 -10.47 -5.96
C SER A 96 -16.85 -11.17 -6.42
N GLN A 97 -17.07 -12.40 -5.94
CA GLN A 97 -18.23 -13.24 -6.23
C GLN A 97 -19.32 -13.14 -5.15
N ILE A 98 -19.17 -12.28 -4.12
CA ILE A 98 -20.23 -12.09 -3.12
C ILE A 98 -21.41 -11.36 -3.78
N VAL A 99 -22.42 -12.12 -4.15
CA VAL A 99 -23.72 -11.61 -4.57
C VAL A 99 -24.57 -11.28 -3.34
N ALA A 100 -25.33 -10.18 -3.40
CA ALA A 100 -26.28 -9.84 -2.35
C ALA A 100 -27.29 -11.00 -2.18
N ILE A 101 -27.38 -11.55 -0.97
CA ILE A 101 -28.41 -12.52 -0.63
C ILE A 101 -29.69 -11.72 -0.43
N LYS A 102 -30.52 -11.65 -1.48
CA LYS A 102 -31.84 -10.99 -1.56
C LYS A 102 -32.46 -10.62 -0.19
N GLU A 103 -32.57 -9.33 0.08
CA GLU A 103 -33.46 -8.82 1.14
C GLU A 103 -34.91 -8.93 0.65
N ASN A 104 -35.76 -9.58 1.46
CA ASN A 104 -37.22 -9.61 1.29
C ASN A 104 -37.85 -8.60 2.25
#